data_AF-A0AAD4H982-F1
#
_entry.id   AF-A0AAD4H982-F1
#
_cell.length_a   1.000
_cell.length_b   1.000
_cell.length_c   1.000
_cell.angle_alpha   90.00
_cell.angle_beta   90.00
_cell.angle_gamma   90.00
#
_symmetry.space_group_name_H-M   'P 1'
#
loop_
_entity.id
_entity.type
_entity.pdbx_description
1 polymer ?
#
loop_
_entity_poly.entity_id
_entity_poly.type
_entity_poly.pdbx_seq_one_letter_code
_entity_poly.pdbx_strand_id
1 'polypeptide(L)'
;MPVVPSGRLRLKHAANLIDHHLSDLNILFEPQLRESVGPTGTEYVHIADLQEAIPGLKDLNETQVRRAVKYDAVNRLELHPEHSQVRRSRPFDETEAVDRMLFVDDIDISGHEDDPTAIFQQLLLPYPGEPLDSASLHNSSDSDNDSQEDNDDNVADNDPLEESSQESKDHQALNNLTIIRPYGNKPTRFFQGFCYVEFPSRDLCLQMSSRILSRNNSVRVMPMRQWRKLESEYLSLRTKAHAH
;
A
#
# COMPACT_ATOMS: atom_id res chain seq x y z
N MET A 1 6.56 22.66 -17.82
CA MET A 1 6.07 21.60 -18.74
C MET A 1 5.73 20.38 -17.90
N PRO A 2 4.55 19.75 -18.06
CA PRO A 2 4.32 18.46 -17.42
C PRO A 2 5.34 17.45 -17.97
N VAL A 3 6.10 16.82 -17.07
CA VAL A 3 7.14 15.85 -17.44
C VAL A 3 6.45 14.62 -18.00
N VAL A 4 6.58 14.36 -19.29
CA VAL A 4 6.07 13.12 -19.90
C VAL A 4 6.83 11.96 -19.26
N PRO A 5 6.17 11.06 -18.51
CA PRO A 5 6.86 9.96 -17.85
C PRO A 5 7.53 9.07 -18.89
N SER A 6 8.77 8.67 -18.62
CA SER A 6 9.53 7.79 -19.50
C SER A 6 8.77 6.47 -19.73
N GLY A 7 9.04 5.80 -20.86
CA GLY A 7 8.36 4.55 -21.20
C GLY A 7 8.42 3.50 -20.09
N ARG A 8 9.53 3.43 -19.33
CA ARG A 8 9.68 2.54 -18.17
C ARG A 8 8.80 2.94 -16.98
N LEU A 9 8.71 4.24 -16.68
CA LEU A 9 7.85 4.73 -15.60
C LEU A 9 6.37 4.48 -15.89
N ARG A 10 5.95 4.62 -17.16
CA ARG A 10 4.58 4.30 -17.58
C ARG A 10 4.25 2.82 -17.38
N LEU A 11 5.17 1.92 -17.71
CA LEU A 11 4.98 0.47 -17.50
C LEU A 11 4.93 0.11 -16.01
N LYS A 12 5.83 0.67 -15.20
CA LYS A 12 5.79 0.48 -13.75
C LYS A 12 4.47 0.97 -13.14
N HIS A 13 4.01 2.15 -13.57
CA HIS A 13 2.73 2.68 -13.12
C HIS A 13 1.56 1.77 -13.52
N ALA A 14 1.55 1.26 -14.76
CA ALA A 14 0.54 0.32 -15.22
C ALA A 14 0.52 -0.97 -14.40
N ALA A 15 1.69 -1.52 -14.06
CA ALA A 15 1.80 -2.70 -13.20
C ALA A 15 1.20 -2.44 -11.81
N ASN A 16 1.50 -1.28 -11.21
CA ASN A 16 0.94 -0.88 -9.92
C ASN A 16 -0.58 -0.70 -9.98
N LEU A 17 -1.12 -0.14 -11.07
CA LEU A 17 -2.57 0.01 -11.24
C LEU A 17 -3.28 -1.36 -11.32
N ILE A 18 -2.70 -2.33 -12.02
CA ILE A 18 -3.26 -3.68 -12.11
C ILE A 18 -3.18 -4.40 -10.77
N ASP A 19 -2.03 -4.29 -10.09
CA ASP A 19 -1.81 -4.86 -8.76
C ASP A 19 -2.77 -4.28 -7.72
N HIS A 20 -2.97 -2.96 -7.75
CA HIS A 20 -3.95 -2.27 -6.93
C HIS A 20 -5.39 -2.69 -7.28
N HIS A 21 -5.72 -2.79 -8.57
CA HIS A 21 -7.06 -3.22 -8.98
C HIS A 21 -7.38 -4.62 -8.45
N LEU A 22 -6.42 -5.54 -8.57
CA LEU A 22 -6.52 -6.92 -8.10
C LEU A 22 -6.09 -7.08 -6.62
N SER A 23 -6.09 -6.03 -5.81
CA SER A 23 -5.69 -6.05 -4.40
C SER A 23 -6.70 -6.75 -3.49
N ASP A 24 -6.28 -7.13 -2.28
CA ASP A 24 -7.22 -7.71 -1.32
C ASP A 24 -8.29 -6.69 -0.94
N LEU A 25 -7.90 -5.42 -0.83
CA LEU A 25 -8.81 -4.32 -0.53
C LEU A 25 -9.92 -4.22 -1.57
N ASN A 26 -9.59 -4.24 -2.86
CA ASN A 26 -10.62 -4.17 -3.88
C ASN A 26 -11.49 -5.43 -3.94
N ILE A 27 -10.92 -6.62 -3.79
CA ILE A 27 -11.72 -7.86 -3.74
C ILE A 27 -12.69 -7.86 -2.54
N LEU A 28 -12.27 -7.27 -1.42
CA LEU A 28 -13.08 -7.16 -0.20
C LEU A 28 -14.27 -6.22 -0.36
N PHE A 29 -14.12 -5.15 -1.15
CA PHE A 29 -15.12 -4.07 -1.28
C PHE A 29 -15.84 -3.99 -2.63
N GLU A 30 -15.39 -4.74 -3.64
CA GLU A 30 -16.01 -4.78 -4.97
C GLU A 30 -16.56 -6.17 -5.26
N PRO A 31 -17.86 -6.42 -5.01
CA PRO A 31 -18.48 -7.71 -5.28
C PRO A 31 -18.32 -8.17 -6.73
N GLN A 32 -18.40 -7.24 -7.68
CA GLN A 32 -18.23 -7.53 -9.11
C GLN A 32 -16.81 -8.02 -9.44
N LEU A 33 -15.80 -7.44 -8.82
CA LEU A 33 -14.42 -7.91 -8.95
C LEU A 33 -14.27 -9.29 -8.33
N ARG A 34 -14.84 -9.51 -7.14
CA ARG A 34 -14.80 -10.82 -6.47
C ARG A 34 -15.46 -11.92 -7.30
N GLU A 35 -16.52 -11.60 -8.04
CA GLU A 35 -17.15 -12.53 -8.98
C GLU A 35 -16.24 -12.84 -10.17
N SER A 36 -15.48 -11.87 -10.70
CA SER A 36 -14.61 -12.07 -11.86
C SER A 36 -13.29 -12.78 -11.54
N VAL A 37 -12.75 -12.62 -10.32
CA VAL A 37 -11.52 -13.29 -9.89
C VAL A 37 -11.77 -14.62 -9.15
N GLY A 38 -13.03 -14.99 -8.98
CA GLY A 38 -13.45 -16.22 -8.31
C GLY A 38 -13.30 -16.21 -6.78
N PRO A 39 -13.74 -17.28 -6.10
CA PRO A 39 -13.78 -17.35 -4.64
C PRO A 39 -12.40 -17.32 -3.98
N THR A 40 -11.37 -17.81 -4.68
CA THR A 40 -9.97 -17.80 -4.23
C THR A 40 -9.20 -16.57 -4.70
N GLY A 41 -9.81 -15.72 -5.54
CA GLY A 41 -9.16 -14.56 -6.15
C GLY A 41 -8.15 -14.90 -7.25
N THR A 42 -7.81 -16.16 -7.50
CA THR A 42 -6.71 -16.56 -8.39
C THR A 42 -7.16 -16.91 -9.81
N GLU A 43 -8.39 -16.60 -10.19
CA GLU A 43 -8.85 -16.84 -11.56
C GLU A 43 -8.23 -15.83 -12.54
N TYR A 44 -8.09 -16.27 -13.80
CA TYR A 44 -7.49 -15.46 -14.85
C TYR A 44 -8.51 -14.45 -15.41
N VAL A 45 -8.11 -13.18 -15.43
CA VAL A 45 -8.90 -12.07 -15.98
C VAL A 45 -8.29 -11.63 -17.30
N HIS A 46 -9.11 -11.35 -18.32
CA HIS A 46 -8.60 -10.87 -19.60
C HIS A 46 -8.01 -9.47 -19.49
N ILE A 47 -6.94 -9.21 -20.23
CA ILE A 47 -6.33 -7.88 -20.29
C ILE A 47 -7.33 -6.85 -20.82
N ALA A 48 -8.19 -7.23 -21.77
CA ALA A 48 -9.24 -6.35 -22.29
C ALA A 48 -10.19 -5.85 -21.18
N ASP A 49 -10.65 -6.77 -20.31
CA ASP A 49 -11.55 -6.44 -19.20
C ASP A 49 -10.85 -5.51 -18.19
N LEU A 50 -9.56 -5.75 -17.91
CA LEU A 50 -8.75 -4.88 -17.06
C LEU A 50 -8.60 -3.46 -17.64
N GLN A 51 -8.45 -3.33 -18.96
CA GLN A 51 -8.34 -2.02 -19.62
C GLN A 51 -9.66 -1.26 -19.66
N GLU A 52 -10.79 -1.97 -19.65
CA GLU A 52 -12.11 -1.37 -19.48
C GLU A 52 -12.32 -0.87 -18.04
N ALA A 53 -11.96 -1.70 -17.06
CA ALA A 53 -12.11 -1.42 -15.63
C ALA A 53 -11.14 -0.35 -15.09
N ILE A 54 -9.94 -0.21 -15.66
CA ILE A 54 -8.88 0.67 -15.16
C ILE A 54 -8.61 1.79 -16.19
N PRO A 55 -9.15 3.01 -16.00
CA PRO A 55 -9.01 4.11 -16.96
C PRO A 55 -7.56 4.43 -17.35
N GLY A 56 -6.62 4.32 -16.40
CA GLY A 56 -5.20 4.59 -16.63
C GLY A 56 -4.49 3.59 -17.56
N LEU A 57 -5.14 2.49 -17.95
CA LEU A 57 -4.59 1.50 -18.89
C LEU A 57 -5.11 1.66 -20.33
N LYS A 58 -6.09 2.53 -20.58
CA LYS A 58 -6.73 2.70 -21.91
C LYS A 58 -5.74 3.15 -22.99
N ASP A 59 -4.74 3.93 -22.60
CA ASP A 59 -3.73 4.46 -23.53
C ASP A 59 -2.59 3.47 -23.82
N LEU A 60 -2.62 2.28 -23.22
CA LEU A 60 -1.60 1.25 -23.40
C LEU A 60 -2.11 0.17 -24.35
N ASN A 61 -1.22 -0.35 -25.20
CA ASN A 61 -1.53 -1.54 -25.97
C ASN A 61 -1.35 -2.80 -25.11
N GLU A 62 -2.00 -3.90 -25.50
CA GLU A 62 -1.93 -5.18 -24.77
C GLU A 62 -0.47 -5.65 -24.58
N THR A 63 0.41 -5.39 -25.54
CA THR A 63 1.84 -5.74 -25.44
C THR A 63 2.56 -4.96 -24.35
N GLN A 64 2.22 -3.70 -24.13
CA GLN A 64 2.74 -2.87 -23.04
C GLN A 64 2.22 -3.37 -21.70
N VAL A 65 0.93 -3.71 -21.61
CA VAL A 65 0.35 -4.29 -20.38
C VAL A 65 1.05 -5.61 -20.03
N ARG A 66 1.24 -6.51 -21.01
CA ARG A 66 2.02 -7.75 -20.82
C ARG A 66 3.43 -7.49 -20.30
N ARG A 67 4.13 -6.50 -20.85
CA ARG A 67 5.47 -6.13 -20.40
C ARG A 67 5.47 -5.59 -18.97
N ALA A 68 4.50 -4.73 -18.63
CA ALA A 68 4.34 -4.21 -17.28
C ALA A 68 4.18 -5.34 -16.26
N VAL A 69 3.27 -6.29 -16.53
CA VAL A 69 3.06 -7.44 -15.63
C VAL A 69 4.32 -8.32 -15.54
N LYS A 70 4.93 -8.65 -16.68
CA LYS A 70 6.09 -9.56 -16.74
C LYS A 70 7.33 -9.02 -16.03
N TYR A 71 7.56 -7.70 -16.01
CA TYR A 71 8.80 -7.12 -15.51
C TYR A 71 8.65 -6.33 -14.21
N ASP A 72 7.49 -5.73 -13.94
CA ASP A 72 7.30 -4.82 -12.80
C ASP A 72 6.34 -5.37 -11.72
N ALA A 73 5.54 -6.41 -12.02
CA ALA A 73 4.64 -7.08 -11.08
C ALA A 73 5.04 -8.53 -10.74
N VAL A 74 6.34 -8.86 -10.91
CA VAL A 74 6.87 -10.19 -10.65
C VAL A 74 6.55 -10.64 -9.22
N ASN A 75 6.15 -11.91 -9.06
CA ASN A 75 5.72 -12.56 -7.81
C ASN A 75 4.40 -12.08 -7.21
N ARG A 76 3.77 -11.04 -7.78
CA ARG A 76 2.43 -10.56 -7.37
C ARG A 76 1.37 -10.96 -8.38
N LEU A 77 1.71 -10.83 -9.66
CA LEU A 77 0.85 -11.16 -10.79
C LEU A 77 1.49 -12.23 -11.68
N GLU A 78 0.63 -13.07 -12.26
CA GLU A 78 0.97 -14.13 -13.20
C GLU A 78 0.25 -13.92 -14.53
N LEU A 79 1.00 -14.05 -15.63
CA LEU A 79 0.45 -14.09 -16.97
C LEU A 79 0.04 -15.51 -17.35
N HIS A 80 -1.10 -15.64 -18.01
CA HIS A 80 -1.48 -16.90 -18.65
C HIS A 80 -0.46 -17.27 -19.76
N PRO A 81 -0.25 -18.55 -20.09
CA PRO A 81 0.64 -18.97 -21.18
C PRO A 81 0.29 -18.34 -22.54
N GLU A 82 -0.99 -18.08 -22.80
CA GLU A 82 -1.46 -17.38 -24.01
C GLU A 82 -1.24 -15.86 -23.97
N HIS A 83 -0.76 -15.35 -22.83
CA HIS A 83 -0.42 -13.95 -22.56
C HIS A 83 -1.58 -12.95 -22.69
N SER A 84 -2.82 -13.39 -22.88
CA SER A 84 -4.01 -12.55 -22.99
C SER A 84 -4.72 -12.30 -21.66
N GLN A 85 -4.31 -13.00 -20.61
CA GLN A 85 -4.94 -12.97 -19.29
C GLN A 85 -3.90 -12.82 -18.17
N VAL A 86 -4.34 -12.24 -17.06
CA VAL A 86 -3.56 -11.96 -15.85
C VAL A 86 -4.32 -12.49 -14.64
N ARG A 87 -3.61 -13.05 -13.66
CA ARG A 87 -4.15 -13.36 -12.34
C ARG A 87 -3.21 -12.89 -11.25
N ARG A 88 -3.72 -12.81 -10.02
CA ARG A 88 -2.87 -12.73 -8.82
C ARG A 88 -2.23 -14.08 -8.52
N SER A 89 -0.99 -14.04 -8.05
CA SER A 89 -0.26 -15.24 -7.61
C SER A 89 -0.72 -15.76 -6.25
N ARG A 90 -1.17 -14.86 -5.39
CA ARG A 90 -1.54 -15.18 -4.01
C ARG A 90 -3.07 -15.36 -3.88
N PRO A 91 -3.55 -16.41 -3.21
CA PRO A 91 -4.97 -16.58 -2.92
C PRO A 91 -5.50 -15.50 -1.98
N PHE A 92 -6.75 -15.11 -2.19
CA PHE A 92 -7.50 -14.23 -1.32
C PHE A 92 -7.92 -14.97 -0.05
N ASP A 93 -7.52 -14.45 1.11
CA ASP A 93 -8.05 -14.83 2.43
C ASP A 93 -8.54 -13.56 3.13
N GLU A 94 -9.84 -13.48 3.36
CA GLU A 94 -10.46 -12.34 4.03
C GLU A 94 -9.90 -12.10 5.44
N THR A 95 -9.55 -13.15 6.16
CA THR A 95 -9.02 -13.05 7.53
C THR A 95 -7.66 -12.37 7.54
N GLU A 96 -6.82 -12.72 6.56
CA GLU A 96 -5.48 -12.18 6.40
C GLU A 96 -5.50 -10.79 5.74
N ALA A 97 -6.38 -10.57 4.78
CA ALA A 97 -6.63 -9.27 4.15
C ALA A 97 -6.95 -8.22 5.22
N VAL A 98 -7.94 -8.50 6.09
CA VAL A 98 -8.36 -7.59 7.15
C VAL A 98 -7.25 -7.34 8.18
N ASP A 99 -6.39 -8.32 8.45
CA ASP A 99 -5.24 -8.14 9.36
C ASP A 99 -4.17 -7.19 8.82
N ARG A 100 -4.11 -7.03 7.50
CA ARG A 100 -3.17 -6.16 6.81
C ARG A 100 -3.75 -4.80 6.47
N MET A 101 -4.96 -4.49 6.97
CA MET A 101 -5.67 -3.26 6.64
C MET A 101 -5.90 -2.35 7.84
N LEU A 102 -5.83 -1.04 7.58
CA LEU A 102 -6.24 0.01 8.50
C LEU A 102 -7.42 0.79 7.91
N PHE A 103 -8.35 1.14 8.79
CA PHE A 103 -9.30 2.21 8.58
C PHE A 103 -8.69 3.50 9.13
N VAL A 104 -8.61 4.53 8.30
CA VAL A 104 -8.03 5.82 8.68
C VAL A 104 -9.05 6.91 8.41
N ASP A 105 -9.37 7.68 9.45
CA ASP A 105 -10.49 8.60 9.50
C ASP A 105 -10.04 9.98 9.97
N ASP A 106 -10.87 10.99 9.66
CA ASP A 106 -10.59 12.41 9.87
C ASP A 106 -9.34 12.90 9.09
N ILE A 107 -9.16 12.39 7.87
CA ILE A 107 -8.14 12.86 6.93
C ILE A 107 -8.73 13.96 6.03
N ASP A 108 -8.00 15.05 5.83
CA ASP A 108 -8.31 16.04 4.79
C ASP A 108 -7.86 15.48 3.44
N ILE A 109 -8.80 14.98 2.64
CA ILE A 109 -8.56 14.43 1.29
C ILE A 109 -8.92 15.40 0.17
N SER A 110 -9.12 16.68 0.49
CA SER A 110 -9.67 17.67 -0.44
C SER A 110 -8.79 17.85 -1.68
N GLY A 111 -9.37 17.69 -2.87
CA GLY A 111 -8.66 17.77 -4.15
C GLY A 111 -7.84 16.52 -4.52
N HIS A 112 -7.92 15.47 -3.71
CA HIS A 112 -7.28 14.17 -3.92
C HIS A 112 -8.28 13.02 -3.74
N GLU A 113 -9.55 13.26 -4.06
CA GLU A 113 -10.65 12.31 -3.85
C GLU A 113 -10.50 11.04 -4.69
N ASP A 114 -9.83 11.14 -5.85
CA ASP A 114 -9.59 10.00 -6.74
C ASP A 114 -8.32 9.21 -6.37
N ASP A 115 -7.35 9.86 -5.71
CA ASP A 115 -6.09 9.25 -5.28
C ASP A 115 -5.52 9.95 -4.02
N PRO A 116 -5.89 9.50 -2.81
CA PRO A 116 -5.41 10.05 -1.54
C PRO A 116 -4.00 9.58 -1.20
N THR A 117 -3.31 8.84 -2.08
CA THR A 117 -1.99 8.25 -1.82
C THR A 117 -0.99 9.31 -1.38
N ALA A 118 -0.94 10.45 -2.08
CA ALA A 118 -0.01 11.54 -1.76
C ALA A 118 -0.25 12.13 -0.36
N ILE A 119 -1.51 12.21 0.08
CA ILE A 119 -1.88 12.74 1.39
C ILE A 119 -1.50 11.75 2.48
N PHE A 120 -1.82 10.48 2.27
CA PHE A 120 -1.45 9.45 3.23
C PHE A 120 0.08 9.34 3.39
N GLN A 121 0.83 9.48 2.30
CA GLN A 121 2.29 9.50 2.35
C GLN A 121 2.83 10.63 3.22
N GLN A 122 2.19 11.81 3.21
CA GLN A 122 2.57 12.91 4.09
C GLN A 122 2.36 12.56 5.57
N LEU A 123 1.34 11.76 5.91
CA LEU A 123 1.13 11.27 7.28
C LEU A 123 2.27 10.34 7.74
N LEU A 124 3.02 9.76 6.80
CA LEU A 124 4.11 8.82 7.06
C LEU A 124 5.52 9.45 7.11
N LEU A 125 5.72 10.73 6.75
CA LEU A 125 7.04 11.39 6.72
C LEU A 125 7.60 11.78 8.11
N PRO A 126 8.92 11.62 8.39
CA PRO A 126 9.60 12.09 9.62
C PRO A 126 9.33 13.55 9.97
N TYR A 127 9.28 13.90 11.27
CA TYR A 127 9.35 15.31 11.69
C TYR A 127 10.70 15.91 11.26
N PRO A 128 10.75 17.16 10.78
CA PRO A 128 12.01 17.85 10.58
C PRO A 128 12.75 17.97 11.93
N GLY A 129 13.82 17.21 12.10
CA GLY A 129 14.67 17.25 13.30
C GLY A 129 14.44 16.14 14.33
N GLU A 130 13.55 15.17 14.09
CA GLU A 130 13.64 13.90 14.83
C GLU A 130 14.85 13.11 14.30
N PRO A 131 15.71 12.54 15.18
CA PRO A 131 16.63 11.52 14.73
C PRO A 131 15.78 10.39 14.16
N LEU A 132 16.12 9.98 12.94
CA LEU A 132 15.57 8.78 12.34
C LEU A 132 15.87 7.62 13.30
N ASP A 133 14.83 7.07 13.92
CA ASP A 133 14.95 5.98 14.88
C ASP A 133 15.69 4.84 14.19
N SER A 134 16.99 4.72 14.50
CA SER A 134 17.80 3.58 14.12
C SER A 134 17.07 2.37 14.67
N ALA A 135 16.61 1.50 13.78
CA ALA A 135 15.98 0.25 14.16
C ALA A 135 16.84 -0.37 15.28
N SER A 136 16.26 -0.48 16.47
CA SER A 136 16.90 -1.15 17.60
C SER A 136 16.94 -2.62 17.21
N LEU A 137 17.97 -2.99 16.45
CA LEU A 137 18.47 -4.34 16.32
C LEU A 137 18.86 -4.77 17.74
N HIS A 138 17.90 -5.35 18.45
CA HIS A 138 18.21 -6.29 19.52
C HIS A 138 18.85 -7.51 18.87
N ASN A 139 20.13 -7.37 18.52
CA ASN A 139 21.01 -8.50 18.34
C ASN A 139 21.33 -9.03 19.73
N SER A 140 20.72 -10.18 20.03
CA SER A 140 21.24 -11.18 20.94
C SER A 140 22.77 -11.22 20.89
N SER A 141 23.43 -10.77 21.94
CA SER A 141 24.87 -10.90 22.13
C SER A 141 25.09 -11.73 23.39
N ASP A 142 25.00 -13.04 23.21
CA ASP A 142 25.77 -14.01 23.97
C ASP A 142 26.95 -14.40 23.08
N SER A 143 28.16 -14.00 23.47
CA SER A 143 29.45 -14.71 23.32
C SER A 143 30.63 -13.75 23.16
N ASP A 144 31.53 -13.84 24.14
CA ASP A 144 32.92 -13.39 24.13
C ASP A 144 33.68 -13.83 22.86
N ASN A 145 34.53 -12.97 22.28
CA ASN A 145 35.98 -13.23 22.29
C ASN A 145 36.84 -12.04 21.82
N ASP A 146 38.00 -11.97 22.47
CA ASP A 146 39.13 -11.05 22.40
C ASP A 146 39.86 -11.01 21.04
N SER A 147 40.36 -9.82 20.64
CA SER A 147 41.75 -9.54 20.20
C SER A 147 41.88 -8.17 19.50
N GLN A 148 42.91 -7.40 19.91
CA GLN A 148 43.27 -6.04 19.51
C GLN A 148 44.52 -5.99 18.61
N GLU A 149 44.67 -4.86 17.88
CA GLU A 149 45.90 -4.20 17.32
C GLU A 149 46.56 -4.84 16.07
N ASP A 150 47.10 -4.13 15.04
CA ASP A 150 47.43 -2.71 14.82
C ASP A 150 47.77 -2.41 13.33
N ASN A 151 47.54 -1.14 12.90
CA ASN A 151 48.12 -0.28 11.83
C ASN A 151 48.51 -0.77 10.40
N ASP A 152 48.12 -0.03 9.34
CA ASP A 152 48.93 1.09 8.77
C ASP A 152 48.27 1.85 7.59
N ASP A 153 48.73 3.10 7.43
CA ASP A 153 48.31 4.23 6.57
C ASP A 153 47.88 3.98 5.10
N ASN A 154 46.80 4.67 4.67
CA ASN A 154 46.79 5.38 3.36
C ASN A 154 45.74 6.49 3.26
N VAL A 155 46.14 7.56 2.59
CA VAL A 155 45.61 8.94 2.62
C VAL A 155 44.43 9.18 1.68
N ALA A 156 43.46 9.94 2.22
CA ALA A 156 42.44 10.80 1.60
C ALA A 156 41.44 10.18 0.61
N ASP A 157 40.14 10.27 0.91
CA ASP A 157 39.32 11.40 0.46
C ASP A 157 37.94 11.35 1.15
N ASN A 158 37.23 12.47 1.15
CA ASN A 158 35.92 12.67 1.76
C ASN A 158 34.92 11.53 1.46
N ASP A 159 34.47 10.81 2.48
CA ASP A 159 33.24 10.00 2.41
C ASP A 159 32.18 10.63 3.34
N PRO A 160 31.19 11.35 2.80
CA PRO A 160 30.09 11.87 3.60
C PRO A 160 29.17 10.71 3.93
N LEU A 161 29.24 10.23 5.19
CA LEU A 161 28.19 9.49 5.91
C LEU A 161 27.03 8.99 5.01
N GLU A 162 27.25 7.86 4.32
CA GLU A 162 26.18 7.10 3.66
C GLU A 162 25.31 6.38 4.72
N GLU A 163 24.65 7.12 5.61
CA GLU A 163 23.63 6.58 6.51
C GLU A 163 22.20 6.96 6.08
N SER A 164 22.04 7.81 5.06
CA SER A 164 20.72 8.28 4.57
C SER A 164 20.11 7.45 3.43
N SER A 165 20.84 6.44 2.93
CA SER A 165 20.49 5.71 1.70
C SER A 165 19.56 4.50 1.92
N GLN A 166 19.38 4.04 3.16
CA GLN A 166 18.55 2.87 3.48
C GLN A 166 17.10 3.27 3.74
N GLU A 167 16.85 4.30 4.53
CA GLU A 167 15.49 4.70 4.93
C GLU A 167 14.71 5.40 3.82
N SER A 168 15.39 6.13 2.94
CA SER A 168 14.76 6.69 1.73
C SER A 168 14.27 5.58 0.78
N LYS A 169 14.97 4.43 0.74
CA LYS A 169 14.53 3.23 0.02
C LYS A 169 13.36 2.55 0.74
N ASP A 170 13.35 2.50 2.07
CA ASP A 170 12.25 1.90 2.84
C ASP A 170 10.96 2.73 2.72
N HIS A 171 11.05 4.06 2.74
CA HIS A 171 9.91 4.95 2.50
C HIS A 171 9.41 4.85 1.06
N GLN A 172 10.31 4.71 0.07
CA GLN A 172 9.92 4.41 -1.30
C GLN A 172 9.35 2.99 -1.48
N ALA A 173 9.81 2.00 -0.71
CA ALA A 173 9.29 0.64 -0.74
C ALA A 173 7.87 0.57 -0.17
N LEU A 174 7.61 1.31 0.91
CA LEU A 174 6.27 1.51 1.47
C LEU A 174 5.33 2.20 0.46
N ASN A 175 5.82 3.21 -0.25
CA ASN A 175 5.05 3.93 -1.27
C ASN A 175 4.67 3.08 -2.48
N ASN A 176 5.42 2.02 -2.79
CA ASN A 176 5.16 1.20 -3.98
C ASN A 176 4.20 0.03 -3.72
N LEU A 177 3.94 -0.34 -2.46
CA LEU A 177 3.15 -1.53 -2.12
C LEU A 177 1.95 -1.24 -1.22
N THR A 178 1.87 -0.04 -0.64
CA THR A 178 0.71 0.37 0.16
C THR A 178 -0.41 0.81 -0.76
N ILE A 179 -1.57 0.17 -0.64
CA ILE A 179 -2.75 0.41 -1.48
C ILE A 179 -3.75 1.21 -0.65
N ILE A 180 -4.16 2.37 -1.13
CA ILE A 180 -5.03 3.28 -0.40
C ILE A 180 -6.28 3.55 -1.23
N ARG A 181 -7.44 3.29 -0.63
CA ARG A 181 -8.72 3.59 -1.26
C ARG A 181 -9.44 4.69 -0.50
N PRO A 182 -9.80 5.81 -1.16
CA PRO A 182 -10.66 6.83 -0.59
C PRO A 182 -12.06 6.26 -0.46
N TYR A 183 -12.74 6.57 0.64
CA TYR A 183 -14.11 6.13 0.85
C TYR A 183 -14.97 7.30 1.33
N GLY A 184 -15.09 8.29 0.45
CA GLY A 184 -16.12 9.34 0.54
C GLY A 184 -15.91 10.42 1.59
N ASN A 185 -16.76 11.45 1.49
CA ASN A 185 -16.83 12.59 2.41
C ASN A 185 -17.86 12.31 3.51
N LYS A 186 -17.53 12.64 4.77
CA LYS A 186 -18.55 12.68 5.82
C LYS A 186 -19.55 13.81 5.51
N PRO A 187 -20.86 13.53 5.50
CA PRO A 187 -21.88 14.55 5.19
C PRO A 187 -21.96 15.67 6.24
N THR A 188 -21.32 15.51 7.40
CA THR A 188 -21.48 16.38 8.57
C THR A 188 -20.32 17.35 8.81
N ARG A 189 -19.21 17.25 8.08
CA ARG A 189 -18.07 18.19 8.22
C ARG A 189 -17.42 18.43 6.87
N PHE A 190 -17.38 19.70 6.49
CA PHE A 190 -16.64 20.19 5.32
C PHE A 190 -15.19 19.66 5.42
N PHE A 191 -14.74 18.88 4.45
CA PHE A 191 -13.36 18.41 4.27
C PHE A 191 -12.83 17.24 5.13
N GLN A 192 -13.69 16.43 5.77
CA GLN A 192 -13.23 15.21 6.47
C GLN A 192 -13.68 13.94 5.74
N GLY A 193 -12.71 13.22 5.17
CA GLY A 193 -12.89 11.91 4.55
C GLY A 193 -12.29 10.78 5.38
N PHE A 194 -12.50 9.56 4.92
CA PHE A 194 -11.82 8.37 5.42
C PHE A 194 -11.27 7.54 4.27
N CYS A 195 -10.26 6.74 4.56
CA CYS A 195 -9.68 5.81 3.61
C CYS A 195 -9.40 4.45 4.27
N TYR A 196 -9.31 3.44 3.40
CA TYR A 196 -8.79 2.13 3.76
C TYR A 196 -7.38 2.01 3.22
N VAL A 197 -6.49 1.42 4.02
CA VAL A 197 -5.09 1.26 3.67
C VAL A 197 -4.71 -0.20 3.82
N GLU A 198 -4.27 -0.83 2.74
CA GLU A 198 -3.71 -2.18 2.73
C GLU A 198 -2.18 -2.11 2.74
N PHE A 199 -1.58 -2.92 3.63
CA PHE A 199 -0.14 -3.07 3.75
C PHE A 199 0.32 -4.45 3.25
N PRO A 200 1.58 -4.58 2.79
CA PRO A 200 2.18 -5.87 2.41
C PRO A 200 2.09 -6.95 3.49
N SER A 201 2.28 -6.56 4.75
CA SER A 201 2.34 -7.47 5.90
C SER A 201 1.59 -6.91 7.11
N ARG A 202 1.19 -7.80 8.01
CA ARG A 202 0.52 -7.46 9.26
C ARG A 202 1.43 -6.64 10.18
N ASP A 203 2.69 -7.03 10.29
CA ASP A 203 3.64 -6.33 11.16
C ASP A 203 3.84 -4.88 10.70
N LEU A 204 3.88 -4.67 9.39
CA LEU A 204 3.98 -3.33 8.84
C LEU A 204 2.71 -2.51 9.08
N CYS A 205 1.53 -3.12 8.94
CA CYS A 205 0.25 -2.51 9.31
C CYS A 205 0.25 -2.00 10.77
N LEU A 206 0.73 -2.81 11.71
CA LEU A 206 0.83 -2.45 13.13
C LEU A 206 1.83 -1.31 13.37
N GLN A 207 3.01 -1.38 12.75
CA GLN A 207 4.02 -0.32 12.86
C GLN A 207 3.50 1.01 12.32
N MET A 208 2.86 1.00 11.15
CA MET A 208 2.31 2.21 10.52
C MET A 208 1.14 2.78 11.32
N SER A 209 0.29 1.93 11.89
CA SER A 209 -0.77 2.38 12.81
C SER A 209 -0.21 3.16 14.00
N SER A 210 0.84 2.64 14.64
CA SER A 210 1.50 3.32 15.76
C SER A 210 2.11 4.66 15.34
N ARG A 211 2.77 4.71 14.18
CA ARG A 211 3.41 5.94 13.65
C ARG A 211 2.41 7.02 13.28
N ILE A 212 1.26 6.67 12.71
CA ILE A 212 0.24 7.66 12.34
C ILE A 212 -0.39 8.25 13.60
N LEU A 213 -0.70 7.41 14.60
CA LEU A 213 -1.30 7.85 15.87
C LEU A 213 -0.37 8.73 16.71
N SER A 214 0.95 8.48 16.69
CA SER A 214 1.91 9.32 17.41
C SER A 214 2.07 10.72 16.82
N ARG A 215 1.76 10.90 15.53
CA ARG A 215 1.92 12.17 14.81
C ARG A 215 0.66 13.01 14.72
N ASN A 216 -0.50 12.37 14.63
CA ASN A 216 -1.74 13.06 14.25
C ASN A 216 -2.82 12.85 15.30
N ASN A 217 -2.89 13.78 16.26
CA ASN A 217 -3.95 13.79 17.27
C ASN A 217 -5.36 13.99 16.67
N SER A 218 -5.45 14.48 15.43
CA SER A 218 -6.70 14.68 14.71
C SER A 218 -7.12 13.49 13.84
N VAL A 219 -6.20 12.60 13.47
CA VAL A 219 -6.47 11.46 12.62
C VAL A 219 -6.76 10.25 13.49
N ARG A 220 -7.83 9.53 13.18
CA ARG A 220 -8.17 8.29 13.87
C ARG A 220 -7.72 7.13 13.02
N VAL A 221 -6.96 6.23 13.62
CA VAL A 221 -6.51 5.00 12.97
C VAL A 221 -7.09 3.83 13.74
N MET A 222 -7.66 2.88 13.01
CA MET A 222 -8.23 1.69 13.58
C MET A 222 -7.87 0.45 12.75
N PRO A 223 -7.44 -0.66 13.36
CA PRO A 223 -7.33 -1.94 12.67
C PRO A 223 -8.67 -2.33 12.03
N MET A 224 -8.63 -2.82 10.80
CA MET A 224 -9.86 -3.11 10.04
C MET A 224 -10.77 -4.13 10.75
N ARG A 225 -10.21 -5.07 11.53
CA ARG A 225 -11.00 -5.99 12.38
C ARG A 225 -11.85 -5.26 13.42
N GLN A 226 -11.32 -4.20 14.02
CA GLN A 226 -12.04 -3.41 15.01
C GLN A 226 -13.10 -2.55 14.31
N TRP A 227 -12.75 -1.93 13.18
CA TRP A 227 -13.70 -1.15 12.38
C TRP A 227 -14.90 -1.99 11.94
N ARG A 228 -14.68 -3.19 11.38
CA ARG A 228 -15.77 -4.07 10.93
C ARG A 228 -16.72 -4.49 12.06
N LYS A 229 -16.21 -4.66 13.28
CA LYS A 229 -17.05 -4.94 14.45
C LYS A 229 -17.96 -3.75 14.75
N LEU A 230 -17.39 -2.54 14.80
CA LEU A 230 -18.16 -1.31 15.03
C LEU A 230 -19.16 -1.02 13.91
N GLU A 231 -18.77 -1.27 12.65
CA GLU A 231 -19.64 -1.11 11.49
C GLU A 231 -20.83 -2.07 11.56
N SER A 232 -20.59 -3.34 11.90
CA SER A 232 -21.65 -4.34 12.08
C SER A 232 -22.61 -3.96 13.21
N GLU A 233 -22.07 -3.49 14.34
CA GLU A 233 -22.88 -2.99 15.46
C GLU A 233 -23.73 -1.78 15.06
N TYR A 234 -23.12 -0.81 14.37
CA TYR A 234 -23.81 0.39 13.87
C TYR A 234 -24.94 0.03 12.90
N LEU A 235 -24.68 -0.83 11.92
CA LEU A 235 -25.68 -1.29 10.96
C LEU A 235 -26.83 -2.04 11.67
N SER A 236 -26.51 -2.91 12.64
CA SER A 236 -27.53 -3.61 13.45
C SER A 236 -28.43 -2.63 14.20
N LEU A 237 -27.84 -1.61 14.83
CA LEU A 237 -28.59 -0.58 15.55
C LEU A 237 -29.47 0.24 14.60
N ARG A 238 -28.97 0.59 13.42
CA ARG A 238 -29.73 1.33 12.41
C ARG A 238 -30.91 0.53 11.86
N THR A 239 -30.73 -0.75 11.56
CA THR A 239 -31.83 -1.62 11.12
C THR A 239 -32.90 -1.74 12.21
N LYS A 240 -32.51 -1.88 13.47
CA LYS A 240 -33.45 -1.89 14.61
C LYS A 240 -34.20 -0.56 14.74
N ALA A 241 -33.52 0.57 14.57
CA ALA A 241 -34.14 1.89 14.64
C ALA A 241 -35.14 2.18 13.51
N HIS A 242 -34.92 1.62 12.31
CA HIS A 242 -35.86 1.75 11.18
C HIS A 242 -37.03 0.75 11.23
N ALA A 243 -36.94 -0.29 12.06
CA ALA A 243 -38.02 -1.27 12.27
C ALA A 243 -39.06 -0.79 13.31
N HIS A 244 -38.80 0.32 14.00
CA HIS A 244 -39.68 1.00 14.94
C HIS A 244 -40.29 2.25 14.32
#